data_AF-A0A6A3AWM9-F1
#
_entry.id   AF-A0A6A3AWM9-F1
#
_cell.length_a   1.000
_cell.length_b   1.000
_cell.length_c   1.000
_cell.angle_alpha   90.00
_cell.angle_beta   90.00
_cell.angle_gamma   90.00
#
_symmetry.space_group_name_H-M   'P 1'
#
loop_
_entity.id
_entity.type
_entity.pdbx_description
1 polymer ?
#
loop_
_entity_poly.entity_id
_entity_poly.type
_entity_poly.pdbx_seq_one_letter_code
_entity_poly.pdbx_strand_id
1 'polypeptide(L)'
;MIIDGKDSKTKIQSKSRPYSPHRSRSSKVAPPSASLVDGELAVTEREGSSAITSLFEDLQISPDSSPNPRSFPYSVKQQCWEKAEKVKGRDPARWRRDAVGNIVFRKLVGCSGCLCHDYDHIIPYSKGGKSMLENCQVLQV
;
A
#
# COMPACT_ATOMS: atom_id res chain seq x y z
N MET A 1 -13.85 66.49 -14.16
CA MET A 1 -12.40 66.16 -14.18
C MET A 1 -12.31 64.66 -13.99
N ILE A 2 -12.10 63.95 -15.10
CA ILE A 2 -12.04 62.49 -15.18
C ILE A 2 -10.55 62.16 -15.12
N ILE A 3 -10.13 61.37 -14.14
CA ILE A 3 -8.74 60.93 -14.02
C ILE A 3 -8.73 59.44 -14.35
N ASP A 4 -8.44 59.15 -15.61
CA ASP A 4 -8.15 57.80 -16.11
C ASP A 4 -6.87 57.26 -15.44
N GLY A 5 -7.07 56.39 -14.46
CA GLY A 5 -6.05 55.62 -13.78
C GLY A 5 -5.59 54.44 -14.63
N LYS A 6 -4.64 54.72 -15.50
CA LYS A 6 -3.86 53.85 -16.38
C LYS A 6 -3.54 52.46 -15.79
N ASP A 7 -3.97 51.41 -16.50
CA ASP A 7 -3.61 50.00 -16.31
C ASP A 7 -2.10 49.78 -16.10
N SER A 8 -1.71 49.36 -14.90
CA SER A 8 -0.36 48.90 -14.60
C SER A 8 -0.24 47.41 -14.95
N LYS A 9 0.12 47.14 -16.20
CA LYS A 9 0.48 45.81 -16.70
C LYS A 9 1.79 45.36 -16.06
N THR A 10 1.71 44.67 -14.93
CA THR A 10 2.88 44.08 -14.27
C THR A 10 3.43 42.94 -15.13
N LYS A 11 4.44 43.26 -15.95
CA LYS A 11 5.24 42.32 -16.73
C LYS A 11 6.09 41.50 -15.75
N ILE A 12 5.55 40.39 -15.25
CA ILE A 12 6.34 39.38 -14.53
C ILE A 12 7.29 38.78 -15.56
N GLN A 13 8.55 39.24 -15.52
CA GLN A 13 9.66 38.64 -16.27
C GLN A 13 9.75 37.16 -15.88
N SER A 14 9.47 36.28 -16.84
CA SER A 14 9.87 34.89 -16.79
C SER A 14 11.39 34.82 -16.73
N LYS A 15 11.94 34.62 -15.52
CA LYS A 15 13.34 34.21 -15.36
C LYS A 15 13.50 32.85 -16.04
N SER A 16 14.15 32.86 -17.20
CA SER A 16 14.60 31.69 -17.92
C SER A 16 15.43 30.81 -16.99
N ARG A 17 15.01 29.56 -16.81
CA ARG A 17 15.83 28.53 -16.17
C ARG A 17 17.09 28.31 -17.03
N PRO A 18 18.29 28.28 -16.46
CA PRO A 18 19.47 27.85 -17.21
C PRO A 18 19.29 26.38 -17.63
N TYR A 19 19.54 26.13 -18.91
CA TYR A 19 19.54 24.83 -19.54
C TYR A 19 20.64 23.97 -18.92
N SER A 20 20.27 22.96 -18.14
CA SER A 20 21.21 21.95 -17.65
C SER A 20 21.70 21.10 -18.82
N PRO A 21 23.02 20.87 -18.98
CA PRO A 21 23.53 19.98 -20.01
C PRO A 21 22.93 18.58 -19.84
N HIS A 22 22.35 18.04 -20.92
CA HIS A 22 21.96 16.64 -21.01
C HIS A 22 23.21 15.78 -20.81
N ARG A 23 23.32 15.18 -19.63
CA ARG A 23 24.34 14.17 -19.36
C ARG A 23 23.92 12.88 -20.05
N SER A 24 24.50 12.63 -21.21
CA SER A 24 24.47 11.36 -21.92
C SER A 24 25.14 10.28 -21.07
N ARG A 25 24.40 9.65 -20.17
CA ARG A 25 24.85 8.43 -19.50
C ARG A 25 24.56 7.24 -20.41
N SER A 26 25.52 6.96 -21.28
CA SER A 26 25.68 5.62 -21.85
C SER A 26 26.03 4.67 -20.71
N SER A 27 25.05 3.88 -20.26
CA SER A 27 25.29 2.68 -19.47
C SER A 27 24.58 1.54 -20.19
N LYS A 28 25.26 0.99 -21.20
CA LYS A 28 24.98 -0.37 -21.68
C LYS A 28 25.33 -1.31 -20.54
N VAL A 29 24.34 -1.63 -19.71
CA VAL A 29 24.39 -2.80 -18.82
C VAL A 29 23.43 -3.79 -19.44
N ALA A 30 23.97 -4.76 -20.17
CA ALA A 30 23.20 -5.92 -20.57
C ALA A 30 22.77 -6.67 -19.30
N PRO A 31 21.53 -7.19 -19.23
CA PRO A 31 21.19 -8.16 -18.19
C PRO A 31 22.09 -9.39 -18.39
N PRO A 32 22.55 -10.06 -17.32
CA PRO A 32 23.13 -11.39 -17.49
C PRO A 32 22.07 -12.30 -18.12
N SER A 33 22.43 -12.98 -19.21
CA SER A 33 21.62 -14.07 -19.75
C SER A 33 21.37 -15.08 -18.63
N ALA A 34 20.11 -15.23 -18.23
CA ALA A 34 19.68 -16.36 -17.43
C ALA A 34 19.71 -17.58 -18.34
N SER A 35 20.66 -18.47 -18.14
CA SER A 35 20.58 -19.82 -18.70
C SER A 35 19.47 -20.54 -17.94
N LEU A 36 18.38 -20.89 -18.63
CA LEU A 36 17.47 -21.93 -18.17
C LEU A 36 18.29 -23.21 -18.08
N VAL A 37 18.60 -23.65 -16.86
CA VAL A 37 18.88 -25.06 -16.65
C VAL A 37 17.55 -25.75 -16.83
N ASP A 38 17.42 -26.52 -17.91
CA ASP A 38 16.35 -27.48 -18.09
C ASP A 38 16.54 -28.54 -17.00
N GLY A 39 15.93 -28.29 -15.84
CA GLY A 39 15.79 -29.30 -14.81
C GLY A 39 14.79 -30.31 -15.32
N GLU A 40 15.26 -31.26 -16.13
CA GLU A 40 14.55 -32.47 -16.50
C GLU A 40 14.27 -33.25 -15.20
N LEU A 41 13.17 -32.90 -14.54
CA LEU A 41 12.59 -33.71 -13.50
C LEU A 41 11.77 -34.75 -14.24
N ALA A 42 12.44 -35.86 -14.56
CA ALA A 42 11.85 -37.03 -15.18
C ALA A 42 10.52 -37.36 -14.48
N VAL A 43 9.43 -37.17 -15.23
CA VAL A 43 8.12 -37.68 -14.89
C VAL A 43 8.19 -39.19 -15.08
N THR A 44 8.66 -39.92 -14.07
CA THR A 44 8.29 -41.33 -13.94
C THR A 44 6.92 -41.35 -13.27
N GLU A 45 5.91 -41.58 -14.09
CA GLU A 45 4.55 -41.74 -13.64
C GLU A 45 4.45 -42.88 -12.62
N ARG A 46 3.61 -42.64 -11.61
CA ARG A 46 2.98 -43.64 -10.74
C ARG A 46 3.87 -44.22 -9.65
N GLU A 47 3.88 -43.56 -8.49
CA GLU A 47 3.35 -44.13 -7.25
C GLU A 47 3.29 -43.10 -6.11
N GLY A 48 2.11 -42.97 -5.50
CA GLY A 48 1.94 -42.59 -4.09
C GLY A 48 2.45 -41.21 -3.67
N SER A 49 1.70 -40.17 -4.07
CA SER A 49 1.68 -38.83 -3.46
C SER A 49 1.21 -38.89 -1.98
N SER A 50 2.03 -39.48 -1.11
CA SER A 50 1.79 -39.59 0.33
C SER A 50 2.79 -38.71 1.09
N ALA A 51 4.07 -38.76 0.73
CA ALA A 51 5.13 -38.06 1.48
C ALA A 51 5.06 -36.52 1.39
N ILE A 52 4.71 -35.96 0.23
CA ILE A 52 4.57 -34.50 0.06
C ILE A 52 3.30 -33.94 0.74
N THR A 53 2.28 -34.78 0.87
CA THR A 53 1.00 -34.47 1.52
C THR A 53 1.17 -34.56 3.03
N SER A 54 1.87 -35.59 3.53
CA SER A 54 2.20 -35.75 4.96
C SER A 54 3.09 -34.64 5.50
N LEU A 55 4.04 -34.12 4.70
CA LEU A 55 4.88 -32.98 5.11
C LEU A 55 4.11 -31.65 5.24
N PHE A 56 2.97 -31.51 4.58
CA PHE A 56 2.10 -30.34 4.74
C PHE A 56 1.04 -30.53 5.85
N GLU A 57 0.67 -31.77 6.15
CA GLU A 57 -0.33 -32.12 7.17
C GLU A 57 0.20 -31.94 8.61
N ASP A 58 1.51 -32.10 8.82
CA ASP A 58 2.18 -31.91 10.11
C ASP A 58 2.50 -30.43 10.46
N LEU A 59 2.25 -29.49 9.55
CA LEU A 59 2.26 -28.05 9.88
C LEU A 59 0.91 -27.62 10.49
N GLN A 60 0.42 -28.40 11.45
CA GLN A 60 -0.68 -27.97 12.31
C GLN A 60 -0.22 -26.75 13.09
N ILE A 61 -0.50 -25.56 12.55
CA ILE A 61 -0.53 -24.33 13.30
C ILE A 61 -1.60 -24.57 14.35
N SER A 62 -1.19 -25.03 15.53
CA SER A 62 -2.04 -25.05 16.71
C SER A 62 -2.75 -23.70 16.72
N PRO A 63 -4.09 -23.64 16.68
CA PRO A 63 -4.76 -22.37 16.84
C PRO A 63 -4.32 -21.90 18.22
N ASP A 64 -3.36 -20.96 18.26
CA ASP A 64 -3.04 -20.19 19.45
C ASP A 64 -4.29 -19.35 19.67
N SER A 65 -5.26 -20.03 20.28
CA SER A 65 -6.68 -19.73 20.31
C SER A 65 -6.91 -18.67 21.36
N SER A 66 -6.19 -17.56 21.23
CA SER A 66 -6.71 -16.31 21.74
C SER A 66 -7.94 -16.01 20.87
N PRO A 67 -9.16 -15.97 21.43
CA PRO A 67 -10.37 -15.65 20.67
C PRO A 67 -10.35 -14.21 20.09
N ASN A 68 -9.27 -13.46 20.34
CA ASN A 68 -9.09 -12.08 19.94
C ASN A 68 -7.62 -11.84 19.54
N PRO A 69 -7.20 -12.23 18.33
CA PRO A 69 -5.86 -11.94 17.84
C PRO A 69 -5.64 -10.43 17.78
N ARG A 70 -4.39 -9.97 17.98
CA ARG A 70 -4.05 -8.54 17.86
C ARG A 70 -4.24 -8.02 16.43
N SER A 71 -4.14 -8.85 15.40
CA SER A 71 -4.36 -8.43 14.02
C SER A 71 -5.85 -8.43 13.65
N PHE A 72 -6.25 -7.46 12.83
CA PHE A 72 -7.59 -7.46 12.25
C PHE A 72 -7.72 -8.55 11.18
N PRO A 73 -8.80 -9.36 11.18
CA PRO A 73 -9.08 -10.29 10.10
C PRO A 73 -9.37 -9.53 8.80
N TYR A 74 -9.17 -10.18 7.66
CA TYR A 74 -9.26 -9.54 6.35
C TYR A 74 -10.64 -8.92 6.09
N SER A 75 -11.73 -9.60 6.48
CA SER A 75 -13.10 -9.08 6.39
C SER A 75 -13.27 -7.76 7.14
N VAL A 76 -12.71 -7.67 8.35
CA VAL A 76 -12.74 -6.44 9.16
C VAL A 76 -11.92 -5.34 8.49
N LYS A 77 -10.74 -5.64 7.93
CA LYS A 77 -9.94 -4.66 7.18
C LYS A 77 -10.71 -4.08 5.99
N GLN A 78 -11.40 -4.93 5.23
CA GLN A 78 -12.24 -4.49 4.10
C GLN A 78 -13.36 -3.55 4.57
N GLN A 79 -14.13 -3.96 5.57
CA GLN A 79 -15.20 -3.15 6.14
C GLN A 79 -14.68 -1.85 6.77
N CYS A 80 -13.49 -1.88 7.38
CA CYS A 80 -12.83 -0.72 7.97
C CYS A 80 -12.42 0.30 6.89
N TRP A 81 -11.93 -0.18 5.73
CA TRP A 81 -11.71 0.66 4.56
C TRP A 81 -13.01 1.25 3.99
N GLU A 82 -14.09 0.47 3.97
CA GLU A 82 -15.40 0.94 3.52
C GLU A 82 -16.00 2.00 4.44
N LYS A 83 -15.79 1.86 5.76
CA LYS A 83 -16.21 2.80 6.81
C LYS A 83 -15.48 4.14 6.74
N ALA A 84 -14.22 4.15 6.29
CA ALA A 84 -13.42 5.37 6.20
C ALA A 84 -14.03 6.40 5.22
N GLU A 85 -13.76 7.69 5.46
CA GLU A 85 -14.39 8.77 4.70
C GLU A 85 -13.93 8.77 3.23
N LYS A 86 -14.88 8.92 2.29
CA LYS A 86 -14.59 9.02 0.86
C LYS A 86 -14.07 10.41 0.50
N VAL A 87 -12.99 10.48 -0.28
CA VAL A 87 -12.47 11.76 -0.77
C VAL A 87 -13.30 12.24 -1.97
N LYS A 88 -13.99 13.38 -1.82
CA LYS A 88 -14.76 14.00 -2.93
C LYS A 88 -13.84 14.28 -4.13
N GLY A 89 -14.32 13.96 -5.33
CA GLY A 89 -13.57 14.17 -6.58
C GLY A 89 -12.43 13.18 -6.83
N ARG A 90 -12.32 12.10 -6.04
CA ARG A 90 -11.38 10.99 -6.28
C ARG A 90 -12.11 9.65 -6.32
N ASP A 91 -11.46 8.65 -6.91
CA ASP A 91 -12.00 7.28 -6.97
C ASP A 91 -12.20 6.71 -5.56
N PRO A 92 -13.45 6.43 -5.14
CA PRO A 92 -13.75 5.91 -3.80
C PRO A 92 -13.26 4.47 -3.60
N ALA A 93 -12.92 3.72 -4.65
CA ALA A 93 -12.33 2.38 -4.49
C ALA A 93 -10.84 2.45 -4.09
N ARG A 94 -10.18 3.59 -4.33
CA ARG A 94 -8.73 3.78 -4.18
C ARG A 94 -8.34 4.75 -3.09
N TRP A 95 -9.16 5.78 -2.85
CA TRP A 95 -8.82 6.90 -1.98
C TRP A 95 -9.77 7.01 -0.78
N ARG A 96 -9.19 7.26 0.40
CA ARG A 96 -9.90 7.51 1.66
C ARG A 96 -9.26 8.65 2.43
N ARG A 97 -10.01 9.24 3.36
CA ARG A 97 -9.43 9.99 4.47
C ARG A 97 -9.28 9.09 5.69
N ASP A 98 -8.14 9.20 6.34
CA ASP A 98 -7.86 8.54 7.61
C ASP A 98 -8.64 9.22 8.76
N ALA A 99 -8.50 8.71 9.99
CA ALA A 99 -9.20 9.24 11.16
C ALA A 99 -8.85 10.71 11.51
N VAL A 100 -7.72 11.23 11.02
CA VAL A 100 -7.24 12.61 11.27
C VAL A 100 -7.49 13.53 10.06
N GLY A 101 -7.95 12.99 8.93
CA GLY A 101 -8.32 13.71 7.71
C GLY A 101 -7.28 13.68 6.59
N ASN A 102 -6.17 12.96 6.77
CA ASN A 102 -5.13 12.78 5.75
C ASN A 102 -5.61 11.87 4.62
N ILE A 103 -5.11 12.08 3.40
CA ILE A 103 -5.49 11.28 2.23
C ILE A 103 -4.57 10.07 2.13
N VAL A 104 -5.16 8.87 2.09
CA VAL A 104 -4.42 7.60 2.00
C VAL A 104 -4.84 6.78 0.77
N PHE A 105 -3.95 5.89 0.33
CA PHE A 105 -4.15 5.07 -0.86
C PHE A 105 -4.25 3.58 -0.53
N ARG A 106 -5.31 2.92 -1.04
CA ARG A 106 -5.68 1.55 -0.67
C ARG A 106 -4.56 0.51 -0.83
N LYS A 107 -3.70 0.63 -1.84
CA LYS A 107 -2.63 -0.35 -2.08
C LYS A 107 -1.37 -0.14 -1.24
N LEU A 108 -1.24 1.02 -0.58
CA LEU A 108 -0.05 1.37 0.21
C LEU A 108 -0.33 1.05 1.69
N VAL A 109 -0.34 -0.23 2.04
CA VAL A 109 -0.52 -0.72 3.41
C VAL A 109 0.84 -1.15 3.98
N GLY A 110 1.15 -0.83 5.24
CA GLY A 110 2.37 -1.31 5.91
C GLY A 110 3.68 -0.71 5.39
N CYS A 111 3.62 0.48 4.80
CA CYS A 111 4.79 1.25 4.36
C CYS A 111 4.89 2.58 5.11
N SER A 112 6.07 3.19 5.10
CA SER A 112 6.24 4.55 5.60
C SER A 112 6.07 5.55 4.46
N GLY A 113 5.11 6.48 4.58
CA GLY A 113 4.93 7.51 3.56
C GLY A 113 3.61 8.26 3.69
N CYS A 114 3.56 9.46 3.10
CA CYS A 114 2.41 10.37 3.24
C CYS A 114 1.09 9.87 2.64
N LEU A 115 1.09 8.75 1.93
CA LEU A 115 -0.11 8.08 1.39
C LEU A 115 -0.27 6.65 1.92
N CYS A 116 0.70 6.17 2.71
CA CYS A 116 0.68 4.87 3.33
C CYS A 116 -0.26 4.88 4.52
N HIS A 117 -0.82 3.72 4.84
CA HIS A 117 -1.71 3.56 5.98
C HIS A 117 -1.56 2.19 6.61
N ASP A 118 -1.97 2.09 7.86
CA ASP A 118 -2.20 0.83 8.55
C ASP A 118 -3.62 0.75 9.10
N TYR A 119 -4.01 -0.46 9.47
CA TYR A 119 -5.24 -0.74 10.19
C TYR A 119 -4.93 -0.73 11.68
N ASP A 120 -5.33 0.34 12.35
CA ASP A 120 -4.99 0.62 13.73
C ASP A 120 -6.19 0.42 14.67
N HIS A 121 -5.91 0.14 15.94
CA HIS A 121 -6.95 0.07 16.96
C HIS A 121 -7.23 1.45 17.56
N ILE A 122 -8.50 1.87 17.54
CA ILE A 122 -8.93 3.11 18.21
C ILE A 122 -8.62 3.03 19.72
N ILE A 123 -8.96 1.90 20.34
CA ILE A 123 -8.57 1.52 21.70
C ILE A 123 -7.41 0.51 21.57
N PRO A 124 -6.21 0.81 22.08
CA PRO A 124 -5.07 -0.09 21.98
C PRO A 124 -5.37 -1.50 22.50
N TYR A 125 -4.82 -2.51 21.84
CA TYR A 125 -4.96 -3.91 22.24
C TYR A 125 -4.56 -4.15 23.72
N SER A 126 -3.49 -3.48 24.19
CA SER A 126 -3.02 -3.56 25.58
C SER A 126 -4.02 -3.03 26.62
N LYS A 127 -5.00 -2.24 26.19
CA LYS A 127 -6.10 -1.72 27.03
C LYS A 127 -7.39 -2.53 26.87
N GLY A 128 -7.32 -3.74 26.30
CA GLY A 128 -8.48 -4.59 26.04
C GLY A 128 -9.21 -4.29 24.74
N GLY A 129 -8.61 -3.50 23.84
CA GLY A 129 -9.16 -3.24 22.51
C GLY A 129 -9.23 -4.51 21.67
N LYS A 130 -10.43 -4.89 21.26
CA LYS A 130 -10.64 -6.07 20.40
C LYS A 130 -10.38 -5.74 18.93
N SER A 131 -9.99 -6.73 18.14
CA SER A 131 -9.75 -6.57 16.70
C SER A 131 -11.05 -6.66 15.87
N MET A 132 -12.04 -5.85 16.26
CA MET A 132 -13.37 -5.79 15.64
C MET A 132 -13.55 -4.53 14.79
N LEU A 133 -14.55 -4.52 13.91
CA LEU A 133 -14.81 -3.41 12.99
C LEU A 133 -14.98 -2.06 13.70
N GLU A 134 -15.68 -2.05 14.82
CA GLU A 134 -15.92 -0.85 15.62
C GLU A 134 -14.63 -0.22 16.14
N ASN A 135 -13.63 -1.06 16.46
CA ASN A 135 -12.35 -0.62 16.98
C ASN A 135 -11.27 -0.47 15.89
N CYS A 136 -11.58 -0.75 14.63
CA CYS A 136 -10.65 -0.55 13.52
C CYS A 136 -10.75 0.86 12.96
N GLN A 137 -9.60 1.49 12.73
CA GLN A 137 -9.47 2.73 11.96
C GLN A 137 -8.36 2.62 10.92
N VAL A 138 -8.53 3.33 9.81
CA VAL A 138 -7.45 3.58 8.86
C VAL A 138 -6.67 4.78 9.37
N LEU A 139 -5.36 4.63 9.53
CA LEU A 139 -4.48 5.68 10.04
C LEU A 139 -3.22 5.77 9.17
N GLN A 140 -2.83 6.98 8.76
CA GLN A 140 -1.58 7.19 8.03
C GLN A 140 -0.37 6.84 8.92
N VAL A 141 0.65 6.23 8.33
CA VAL A 141 1.92 5.80 8.99
C VAL A 141 3.17 6.35 8.31
#